data_AF-A0A2S5R2W1-F1
#
_entry.id   AF-A0A2S5R2W1-F1
#
_cell.length_a   1.000
_cell.length_b   1.000
_cell.length_c   1.000
_cell.angle_alpha   90.00
_cell.angle_beta   90.00
_cell.angle_gamma   90.00
#
_symmetry.space_group_name_H-M   'P 1'
#
loop_
_entity.id
_entity.type
_entity.pdbx_description
1 polymer ?
#
loop_
_entity_poly.entity_id
_entity_poly.type
_entity_poly.pdbx_seq_one_letter_code
_entity_poly.pdbx_strand_id
1 'polypeptide(L)'
;MEELLNKLLAADILTEDTKADLEGAFKTQLDEAIETARAAATATVTAELNEQWITERDTLIEALDAKVTEALATEIVELRDDIERFRDLEAEYAEKLVEAKGEMAETLKSDLAQLIEKMDAFFEIRLSHELHELREDFETVKRNEFGKSIFEAFVTEFKKHYAGDDSVEAKLNETESQLEDALTALEQAEKRSARLERTMKMEKVLAPLTGRTREVMEAILKNVDTPLLEDAYKTYVGRVLKETSEEVQQTSEKEDKVLAEGVKTTKKVSGVTKTGDDTTRIVEESAQDAQDAKGVQSVLSESELKRLQAIAGI
;
A
#
# COMPACT_ATOMS: atom_id res chain seq x y z
N MET A 1 -110.31 16.59 56.38
CA MET A 1 -111.18 16.00 55.33
C MET A 1 -111.59 14.57 55.70
N GLU A 2 -110.66 13.76 56.23
CA GLU A 2 -110.95 12.41 56.77
C GLU A 2 -112.00 12.39 57.91
N GLU A 3 -111.98 13.37 58.83
CA GLU A 3 -112.99 13.46 59.90
C GLU A 3 -114.43 13.76 59.40
N LEU A 4 -114.56 14.51 58.30
CA LEU A 4 -115.86 14.82 57.69
C LEU A 4 -116.39 13.63 56.89
N LEU A 5 -115.50 12.91 56.19
CA LEU A 5 -115.84 11.67 55.51
C LEU A 5 -116.29 10.59 56.50
N ASN A 6 -115.57 10.42 57.60
CA ASN A 6 -115.91 9.47 58.66
C ASN A 6 -117.26 9.78 59.33
N LYS A 7 -117.63 11.05 59.49
CA LYS A 7 -118.96 11.44 60.02
C LYS A 7 -120.10 11.17 59.04
N LEU A 8 -119.86 11.28 57.73
CA LEU A 8 -120.86 11.02 56.69
C LEU A 8 -121.07 9.53 56.43
N LEU A 9 -120.00 8.73 56.59
CA LEU A 9 -120.01 7.28 56.51
C LEU A 9 -120.58 6.57 57.74
N ALA A 10 -120.50 7.20 58.92
CA ALA A 10 -121.03 6.67 60.18
C ALA A 10 -122.52 6.98 60.42
N ALA A 11 -123.11 7.88 59.62
CA ALA A 11 -124.55 8.08 59.61
C ALA A 11 -125.17 6.99 58.70
N ASP A 12 -126.04 6.15 59.27
CA ASP A 12 -126.62 4.91 58.72
C ASP A 12 -127.61 5.13 57.54
N ILE A 13 -127.25 6.02 56.60
CA ILE A 13 -128.08 6.52 55.50
C ILE A 13 -127.58 5.98 54.14
N LEU A 14 -126.40 5.33 54.08
CA LEU A 14 -125.85 4.69 52.87
C LEU A 14 -125.87 3.16 52.96
N THR A 15 -126.29 2.50 51.88
CA THR A 15 -126.15 1.05 51.66
C THR A 15 -124.70 0.62 51.40
N GLU A 16 -124.34 -0.61 51.77
CA GLU A 16 -122.97 -1.14 51.66
C GLU A 16 -122.41 -1.10 50.21
N ASP A 17 -123.25 -1.35 49.21
CA ASP A 17 -122.89 -1.22 47.79
C ASP A 17 -122.52 0.23 47.39
N THR A 18 -123.28 1.23 47.85
CA THR A 18 -123.00 2.64 47.54
C THR A 18 -121.72 3.16 48.19
N LYS A 19 -121.31 2.56 49.31
CA LYS A 19 -120.04 2.84 49.96
C LYS A 19 -118.88 2.25 49.17
N ALA A 20 -118.99 0.99 48.72
CA ALA A 20 -117.98 0.34 47.91
C ALA A 20 -117.78 1.08 46.56
N ASP A 21 -118.85 1.53 45.93
CA ASP A 21 -118.80 2.31 44.69
C ASP A 21 -118.13 3.68 44.88
N LEU A 22 -118.44 4.38 45.99
CA LEU A 22 -117.78 5.65 46.33
C LEU A 22 -116.30 5.47 46.64
N GLU A 23 -115.92 4.41 47.36
CA GLU A 23 -114.51 4.09 47.62
C GLU A 23 -113.76 3.74 46.34
N GLY A 24 -114.39 3.01 45.41
CA GLY A 24 -113.83 2.69 44.09
C GLY A 24 -113.63 3.94 43.24
N ALA A 25 -114.65 4.79 43.12
CA ALA A 25 -114.58 6.04 42.37
C ALA A 25 -113.56 7.01 42.98
N PHE A 26 -113.46 7.08 44.31
CA PHE A 26 -112.46 7.90 44.99
C PHE A 26 -111.04 7.38 44.75
N LYS A 27 -110.82 6.05 44.77
CA LYS A 27 -109.52 5.46 44.41
C LYS A 27 -109.15 5.75 42.96
N THR A 28 -110.08 5.60 42.02
CA THR A 28 -109.83 5.92 40.60
C THR A 28 -109.50 7.40 40.41
N GLN A 29 -110.28 8.32 41.00
CA GLN A 29 -109.94 9.75 40.94
C GLN A 29 -108.61 10.06 41.65
N LEU A 30 -108.30 9.38 42.75
CA LEU A 30 -107.04 9.56 43.46
C LEU A 30 -105.87 9.07 42.61
N ASP A 31 -105.98 7.92 41.96
CA ASP A 31 -104.96 7.36 41.08
C ASP A 31 -104.77 8.23 39.83
N GLU A 32 -105.85 8.71 39.21
CA GLU A 32 -105.80 9.68 38.10
C GLU A 32 -105.16 11.01 38.53
N ALA A 33 -105.51 11.52 39.71
CA ALA A 33 -104.89 12.73 40.26
C ALA A 33 -103.39 12.52 40.58
N ILE A 34 -103.01 11.33 41.06
CA ILE A 34 -101.61 10.98 41.33
C ILE A 34 -100.84 10.82 40.03
N GLU A 35 -101.37 10.14 39.01
CA GLU A 35 -100.71 9.98 37.71
C GLU A 35 -100.55 11.32 37.00
N THR A 36 -101.58 12.16 36.97
CA THR A 36 -101.49 13.50 36.38
C THR A 36 -100.51 14.39 37.12
N ALA A 37 -100.49 14.35 38.46
CA ALA A 37 -99.49 15.06 39.26
C ALA A 37 -98.06 14.54 39.01
N ARG A 38 -97.87 13.22 38.85
CA ARG A 38 -96.57 12.62 38.51
C ARG A 38 -96.13 12.97 37.09
N ALA A 39 -97.02 12.92 36.11
CA ALA A 39 -96.72 13.30 34.73
C ALA A 39 -96.36 14.78 34.64
N ALA A 40 -97.08 15.67 35.34
CA ALA A 40 -96.75 17.07 35.43
C ALA A 40 -95.40 17.30 36.14
N ALA A 41 -95.15 16.64 37.28
CA ALA A 41 -93.90 16.77 38.01
C ALA A 41 -92.69 16.28 37.20
N THR A 42 -92.83 15.15 36.48
CA THR A 42 -91.75 14.63 35.61
C THR A 42 -91.51 15.52 34.41
N ALA A 43 -92.54 16.09 33.79
CA ALA A 43 -92.39 17.06 32.71
C ALA A 43 -91.67 18.33 33.19
N THR A 44 -92.02 18.85 34.38
CA THR A 44 -91.33 20.01 34.97
C THR A 44 -89.87 19.69 35.29
N VAL A 45 -89.59 18.58 35.98
CA VAL A 45 -88.22 18.20 36.36
C VAL A 45 -87.34 17.95 35.13
N THR A 46 -87.88 17.33 34.08
CA THR A 46 -87.13 17.11 32.83
C THR A 46 -86.85 18.42 32.09
N ALA A 47 -87.79 19.36 32.08
CA ALA A 47 -87.57 20.69 31.53
C ALA A 47 -86.49 21.46 32.31
N GLU A 48 -86.57 21.48 33.64
CA GLU A 48 -85.59 22.12 34.52
C GLU A 48 -84.20 21.49 34.36
N LEU A 49 -84.10 20.16 34.30
CA LEU A 49 -82.82 19.47 34.12
C LEU A 49 -82.21 19.75 32.74
N ASN A 50 -83.03 19.83 31.69
CA ASN A 50 -82.55 20.19 30.35
C ASN A 50 -82.05 21.64 30.31
N GLU A 51 -82.76 22.56 30.96
CA GLU A 51 -82.31 23.96 31.07
C GLU A 51 -81.00 24.06 31.86
N GLN A 52 -80.92 23.40 33.03
CA GLN A 52 -79.69 23.31 33.81
C GLN A 52 -78.54 22.73 32.99
N TRP A 53 -78.74 21.62 32.29
CA TRP A 53 -77.71 21.01 31.45
C TRP A 53 -77.24 21.93 30.34
N ILE A 54 -78.14 22.66 29.67
CA ILE A 54 -77.76 23.63 28.64
C ILE A 54 -76.91 24.74 29.26
N THR A 55 -77.32 25.30 30.39
CA THR A 55 -76.57 26.36 31.07
C THR A 55 -75.20 25.89 31.56
N GLU A 56 -75.13 24.72 32.19
CA GLU A 56 -73.86 24.13 32.66
C GLU A 56 -72.93 23.80 31.50
N ARG A 57 -73.46 23.27 30.39
CA ARG A 57 -72.68 23.03 29.18
C ARG A 57 -72.11 24.33 28.62
N ASP A 58 -72.93 25.37 28.49
CA ASP A 58 -72.50 26.63 27.90
C ASP A 58 -71.46 27.32 28.79
N THR A 59 -71.66 27.30 30.13
CA THR A 59 -70.65 27.80 31.08
C THR A 59 -69.35 26.98 31.04
N LEU A 60 -69.42 25.67 30.85
CA LEU A 60 -68.22 24.82 30.68
C LEU A 60 -67.48 25.16 29.39
N ILE A 61 -68.20 25.39 28.29
CA ILE A 61 -67.61 25.77 27.01
C ILE A 61 -66.90 27.12 27.13
N GLU A 62 -67.55 28.12 27.75
CA GLU A 62 -66.95 29.43 27.98
C GLU A 62 -65.72 29.35 28.89
N ALA A 63 -65.80 28.57 29.99
CA ALA A 63 -64.67 28.37 30.88
C ALA A 63 -63.50 27.65 30.19
N LEU A 64 -63.80 26.66 29.34
CA LEU A 64 -62.78 25.95 28.56
C LEU A 64 -62.13 26.87 27.53
N ASP A 65 -62.90 27.67 26.79
CA ASP A 65 -62.39 28.62 25.81
C ASP A 65 -61.50 29.69 26.47
N ALA A 66 -61.94 30.22 27.62
CA ALA A 66 -61.15 31.15 28.40
C ALA A 66 -59.83 30.52 28.88
N LYS A 67 -59.86 29.28 29.38
CA LYS A 67 -58.66 28.57 29.85
C LYS A 67 -57.69 28.23 28.72
N VAL A 68 -58.20 27.80 27.58
CA VAL A 68 -57.38 27.50 26.40
C VAL A 68 -56.75 28.77 25.86
N THR A 69 -57.51 29.87 25.77
CA THR A 69 -56.99 31.16 25.32
C THR A 69 -55.94 31.72 26.26
N GLU A 70 -56.17 31.64 27.58
CA GLU A 70 -55.20 32.05 28.61
C GLU A 70 -53.91 31.24 28.53
N ALA A 71 -54.01 29.90 28.43
CA ALA A 71 -52.87 29.01 28.29
C ALA A 71 -52.09 29.30 27.00
N LEU A 72 -52.77 29.39 25.85
CA LEU A 72 -52.12 29.71 24.57
C LEU A 72 -51.46 31.08 24.56
N ALA A 73 -52.09 32.09 25.16
CA ALA A 73 -51.51 33.43 25.26
C ALA A 73 -50.23 33.42 26.11
N THR A 74 -50.24 32.67 27.22
CA THR A 74 -49.07 32.53 28.09
C THR A 74 -47.94 31.80 27.38
N GLU A 75 -48.23 30.67 26.73
CA GLU A 75 -47.23 29.89 25.98
C GLU A 75 -46.63 30.68 24.81
N ILE A 76 -47.42 31.50 24.10
CA ILE A 76 -46.89 32.36 23.02
C ILE A 76 -45.92 33.42 23.57
N VAL A 77 -46.22 33.98 24.75
CA VAL A 77 -45.34 34.94 25.42
C VAL A 77 -44.04 34.26 25.84
N GLU A 78 -44.12 33.10 26.49
CA GLU A 78 -42.96 32.32 26.90
C GLU A 78 -42.11 31.89 25.69
N LEU A 79 -42.74 31.41 24.62
CA LEU A 79 -42.04 31.02 23.40
C LEU A 79 -41.32 32.20 22.75
N ARG A 80 -41.93 33.39 22.74
CA ARG A 80 -41.27 34.60 22.22
C ARG A 80 -40.04 34.94 23.06
N ASP A 81 -40.18 34.93 24.38
CA ASP A 81 -39.08 35.27 25.29
C ASP A 81 -37.93 34.24 25.17
N ASP A 82 -38.25 32.96 24.97
CA ASP A 82 -37.26 31.91 24.72
C ASP A 82 -36.56 32.07 23.36
N ILE A 83 -37.28 32.48 22.31
CA ILE A 83 -36.67 32.81 21.01
C ILE A 83 -35.72 34.00 21.15
N GLU A 84 -36.09 35.03 21.89
CA GLU A 84 -35.22 36.19 22.15
C GLU A 84 -33.94 35.77 22.88
N ARG A 85 -34.06 34.99 23.96
CA ARG A 85 -32.90 34.43 24.68
C ARG A 85 -32.02 33.58 23.80
N PHE A 86 -32.60 32.76 22.92
CA PHE A 86 -31.84 31.93 21.99
C PHE A 86 -31.02 32.79 21.01
N ARG A 87 -31.60 33.89 20.51
CA ARG A 87 -30.89 34.82 19.62
C ARG A 87 -29.74 35.55 20.32
N ASP A 88 -29.94 35.94 21.58
CA ASP A 88 -28.87 36.54 22.38
C ASP A 88 -27.72 35.56 22.62
N LEU A 89 -28.04 34.30 22.92
CA LEU A 89 -27.05 33.23 23.05
C LEU A 89 -26.30 33.00 21.73
N GLU A 90 -26.99 32.96 20.59
CA GLU A 90 -26.33 32.82 19.28
C GLU A 90 -25.35 33.97 19.00
N ALA A 91 -25.73 35.21 19.33
CA ALA A 91 -24.86 36.37 19.18
C ALA A 91 -23.62 36.27 20.10
N GLU A 92 -23.81 35.89 21.37
CA GLU A 92 -22.71 35.71 22.32
C GLU A 92 -21.76 34.58 21.87
N TYR A 93 -22.30 33.46 21.39
CA TYR A 93 -21.48 32.36 20.86
C TYR A 93 -20.72 32.76 19.61
N ALA A 94 -21.34 33.55 18.71
CA ALA A 94 -20.67 34.06 17.52
C ALA A 94 -19.50 34.99 17.91
N GLU A 95 -19.70 35.87 18.88
CA GLU A 95 -18.65 36.76 19.41
C GLU A 95 -17.50 35.97 20.04
N LYS A 96 -17.81 35.03 20.95
CA LYS A 96 -16.80 34.14 21.58
C LYS A 96 -16.02 33.33 20.55
N LEU A 97 -16.67 32.91 19.46
CA LEU A 97 -16.02 32.17 18.38
C LEU A 97 -15.02 33.06 17.63
N VAL A 98 -15.38 34.33 17.37
CA VAL A 98 -14.47 35.30 16.77
C VAL A 98 -13.28 35.60 17.69
N GLU A 99 -13.53 35.81 18.99
CA GLU A 99 -12.47 36.01 19.99
C GLU A 99 -11.52 34.81 20.05
N ALA A 100 -12.05 33.59 20.18
CA ALA A 100 -11.24 32.37 20.22
C ALA A 100 -10.41 32.17 18.94
N LYS A 101 -10.97 32.53 17.76
CA LYS A 101 -10.21 32.53 16.50
C LYS A 101 -9.09 33.57 16.51
N GLY A 102 -9.33 34.76 17.06
CA GLY A 102 -8.33 35.81 17.22
C GLY A 102 -7.19 35.37 18.13
N GLU A 103 -7.52 34.81 19.30
CA GLU A 103 -6.54 34.26 20.23
C GLU A 103 -5.71 33.14 19.60
N MET A 104 -6.36 32.19 18.91
CA MET A 104 -5.67 31.11 18.22
C MET A 104 -4.76 31.61 17.08
N ALA A 105 -5.14 32.69 16.40
CA ALA A 105 -4.31 33.30 15.37
C ALA A 105 -3.04 33.94 15.98
N GLU A 106 -3.17 34.63 17.11
CA GLU A 106 -2.02 35.23 17.80
C GLU A 106 -1.10 34.16 18.41
N THR A 107 -1.63 33.08 18.99
CA THR A 107 -0.79 31.96 19.45
C THR A 107 -0.05 31.32 18.29
N LEU A 108 -0.71 31.03 17.18
CA LEU A 108 -0.09 30.44 16.00
C LEU A 108 1.01 31.34 15.43
N LYS A 109 0.80 32.65 15.42
CA LYS A 109 1.80 33.64 14.98
C LYS A 109 3.01 33.67 15.91
N SER A 110 2.80 33.64 17.22
CA SER A 110 3.86 33.54 18.22
C SER A 110 4.67 32.25 18.04
N ASP A 111 3.99 31.11 17.89
CA ASP A 111 4.62 29.80 17.73
C ASP A 111 5.42 29.73 16.42
N LEU A 112 4.89 30.29 15.32
CA LEU A 112 5.60 30.38 14.05
C LEU A 112 6.85 31.25 14.16
N ALA A 113 6.78 32.39 14.88
CA ALA A 113 7.94 33.23 15.11
C ALA A 113 9.03 32.49 15.91
N GLN A 114 8.66 31.77 16.97
CA GLN A 114 9.59 30.95 17.74
C GLN A 114 10.17 29.81 16.91
N LEU A 115 9.38 29.20 16.02
CA LEU A 115 9.85 28.14 15.13
C LEU A 115 10.90 28.68 14.15
N ILE A 116 10.65 29.84 13.54
CA ILE A 116 11.60 30.50 12.64
C ILE A 116 12.91 30.79 13.37
N GLU A 117 12.85 31.37 14.57
CA GLU A 117 14.05 31.64 15.38
C GLU A 117 14.86 30.36 15.68
N LYS A 118 14.17 29.26 16.02
CA LYS A 118 14.81 27.96 16.24
C LYS A 118 15.41 27.38 14.97
N MET A 119 14.73 27.53 13.82
CA MET A 119 15.23 27.06 12.53
C MET A 119 16.47 27.85 12.10
N ASP A 120 16.46 29.17 12.27
CA ASP A 120 17.62 30.03 11.98
C ASP A 120 18.82 29.64 12.84
N ALA A 121 18.62 29.46 14.15
CA ALA A 121 19.67 28.99 15.05
C ALA A 121 20.19 27.59 14.68
N PHE A 122 19.29 26.67 14.30
CA PHE A 122 19.67 25.34 13.85
C PHE A 122 20.49 25.38 12.55
N PHE A 123 20.07 26.19 11.57
CA PHE A 123 20.79 26.35 10.32
C PHE A 123 22.15 27.00 10.53
N GLU A 124 22.26 28.00 11.39
CA GLU A 124 23.56 28.61 11.72
C GLU A 124 24.52 27.58 12.32
N ILE A 125 24.06 26.81 13.32
CA ILE A 125 24.87 25.76 13.94
C ILE A 125 25.27 24.72 12.89
N ARG A 126 24.32 24.21 12.10
CA ARG A 126 24.57 23.14 11.14
C ARG A 126 25.46 23.59 10.00
N LEU A 127 25.21 24.76 9.41
CA LEU A 127 26.05 25.33 8.36
C LEU A 127 27.45 25.63 8.88
N SER A 128 27.60 26.14 10.10
CA SER A 128 28.92 26.36 10.69
C SER A 128 29.70 25.06 10.87
N HIS A 129 29.02 23.99 11.29
CA HIS A 129 29.62 22.67 11.45
C HIS A 129 30.04 22.07 10.10
N GLU A 130 29.15 22.09 9.11
CA GLU A 130 29.45 21.57 7.76
C GLU A 130 30.56 22.38 7.07
N LEU A 131 30.59 23.70 7.25
CA LEU A 131 31.70 24.54 6.76
C LEU A 131 33.02 24.25 7.48
N HIS A 132 32.97 23.93 8.77
CA HIS A 132 34.15 23.55 9.54
C HIS A 132 34.70 22.20 9.09
N GLU A 133 33.83 21.20 8.94
CA GLU A 133 34.16 19.88 8.42
C GLU A 133 34.73 19.96 7.00
N LEU A 134 34.08 20.70 6.10
CA LEU A 134 34.58 20.93 4.75
C LEU A 134 35.95 21.62 4.73
N ARG A 135 36.20 22.53 5.68
CA ARG A 135 37.51 23.19 5.82
C ARG A 135 38.58 22.21 6.29
N GLU A 136 38.25 21.33 7.24
CA GLU A 136 39.17 20.29 7.71
C GLU A 136 39.51 19.29 6.59
N ASP A 137 38.52 18.89 5.81
CA ASP A 137 38.70 18.04 4.63
C ASP A 137 39.62 18.70 3.61
N PHE A 138 39.41 19.99 3.34
CA PHE A 138 40.25 20.76 2.44
C PHE A 138 41.70 20.87 2.93
N GLU A 139 41.91 21.07 4.24
CA GLU A 139 43.25 21.05 4.82
C GLU A 139 43.92 19.68 4.70
N THR A 140 43.16 18.60 4.87
CA THR A 140 43.65 17.22 4.71
C THR A 140 44.03 16.94 3.26
N VAL A 141 43.21 17.36 2.30
CA VAL A 141 43.53 17.28 0.86
C VAL A 141 44.80 18.07 0.55
N LYS A 142 44.93 19.30 1.05
CA LYS A 142 46.16 20.09 0.88
C LYS A 142 47.40 19.43 1.46
N ARG A 143 47.30 18.85 2.66
CA ARG A 143 48.41 18.10 3.28
C ARG A 143 48.79 16.88 2.43
N ASN A 144 47.80 16.18 1.88
CA ASN A 144 48.02 15.03 1.01
C ASN A 144 48.65 15.44 -0.34
N GLU A 145 48.17 16.51 -0.97
CA GLU A 145 48.77 17.04 -2.20
C GLU A 145 50.20 17.54 -1.96
N PHE A 146 50.42 18.25 -0.86
CA PHE A 146 51.77 18.65 -0.45
C PHE A 146 52.67 17.41 -0.23
N GLY A 147 52.19 16.40 0.49
CA GLY A 147 52.89 15.14 0.69
C GLY A 147 53.23 14.42 -0.63
N LYS A 148 52.29 14.37 -1.59
CA LYS A 148 52.54 13.87 -2.94
C LYS A 148 53.62 14.68 -3.65
N SER A 149 53.56 16.01 -3.60
CA SER A 149 54.56 16.87 -4.25
C SER A 149 55.97 16.69 -3.67
N ILE A 150 56.08 16.57 -2.35
CA ILE A 150 57.36 16.32 -1.66
C ILE A 150 57.85 14.91 -2.00
N PHE A 151 56.97 13.91 -2.03
CA PHE A 151 57.33 12.55 -2.39
C PHE A 151 57.77 12.47 -3.86
N GLU A 152 57.09 13.13 -4.79
CA GLU A 152 57.50 13.21 -6.20
C GLU A 152 58.87 13.86 -6.34
N ALA A 153 59.10 15.02 -5.72
CA ALA A 153 60.40 15.67 -5.70
C ALA A 153 61.48 14.77 -5.07
N PHE A 154 61.18 14.14 -3.93
CA PHE A 154 62.09 13.21 -3.27
C PHE A 154 62.40 11.99 -4.14
N VAL A 155 61.41 11.39 -4.81
CA VAL A 155 61.62 10.26 -5.72
C VAL A 155 62.50 10.67 -6.90
N THR A 156 62.33 11.88 -7.45
CA THR A 156 63.20 12.34 -8.53
C THR A 156 64.66 12.47 -8.08
N GLU A 157 64.92 13.03 -6.90
CA GLU A 157 66.28 13.13 -6.35
C GLU A 157 66.82 11.76 -5.89
N PHE A 158 65.98 10.92 -5.26
CA PHE A 158 66.34 9.57 -4.84
C PHE A 158 66.72 8.70 -6.04
N LYS A 159 65.95 8.73 -7.13
CA LYS A 159 66.30 8.04 -8.37
C LYS A 159 67.63 8.57 -8.91
N LYS A 160 67.83 9.88 -8.96
CA LYS A 160 69.09 10.46 -9.43
C LYS A 160 70.32 10.03 -8.61
N HIS A 161 70.16 9.83 -7.30
CA HIS A 161 71.26 9.48 -6.40
C HIS A 161 71.42 7.97 -6.12
N TYR A 162 70.35 7.17 -6.20
CA TYR A 162 70.33 5.75 -5.82
C TYR A 162 69.91 4.80 -6.95
N ALA A 163 69.26 5.29 -8.02
CA ALA A 163 69.10 4.49 -9.25
C ALA A 163 70.39 4.42 -10.08
N GLY A 164 71.50 4.99 -9.58
CA GLY A 164 72.85 4.69 -10.06
C GLY A 164 73.31 3.24 -9.80
N ASP A 165 72.49 2.41 -9.14
CA ASP A 165 72.60 0.95 -9.21
C ASP A 165 71.75 0.37 -10.37
N ASP A 166 71.78 1.05 -11.53
CA ASP A 166 71.36 0.58 -12.87
C ASP A 166 71.81 -0.86 -13.14
N SER A 167 72.81 -1.37 -12.42
CA SER A 167 73.27 -2.74 -12.53
C SER A 167 72.19 -3.77 -12.21
N VAL A 168 71.27 -3.51 -11.27
CA VAL A 168 70.25 -4.51 -10.88
C VAL A 168 69.08 -4.51 -11.86
N GLU A 169 68.58 -3.34 -12.24
CA GLU A 169 67.50 -3.21 -13.23
C GLU A 169 67.96 -3.64 -14.63
N ALA A 170 69.17 -3.26 -15.03
CA ALA A 170 69.73 -3.72 -16.31
C ALA A 170 69.96 -5.23 -16.31
N LYS A 171 70.46 -5.82 -15.19
CA LYS A 171 70.57 -7.28 -15.07
C LYS A 171 69.21 -7.96 -15.11
N LEU A 172 68.18 -7.40 -14.49
CA LEU A 172 66.84 -7.98 -14.52
C LEU A 172 66.29 -8.02 -15.95
N ASN A 173 66.35 -6.90 -16.66
CA ASN A 173 65.92 -6.81 -18.06
C ASN A 173 66.75 -7.72 -18.98
N GLU A 174 68.06 -7.80 -18.77
CA GLU A 174 68.93 -8.71 -19.51
C GLU A 174 68.57 -10.18 -19.26
N THR A 175 68.30 -10.55 -18.00
CA THR A 175 67.87 -11.92 -17.66
C THR A 175 66.49 -12.25 -18.20
N GLU A 176 65.56 -11.30 -18.25
CA GLU A 176 64.24 -11.49 -18.84
C GLU A 176 64.34 -11.71 -20.35
N SER A 177 65.15 -10.92 -21.06
CA SER A 177 65.42 -11.11 -22.49
C SER A 177 66.10 -12.46 -22.75
N GLN A 178 67.08 -12.84 -21.94
CA GLN A 178 67.77 -14.13 -22.07
C GLN A 178 66.82 -15.31 -21.78
N LEU A 179 65.88 -15.16 -20.85
CA LEU A 179 64.86 -16.17 -20.56
C LEU A 179 63.90 -16.35 -21.74
N GLU A 180 63.46 -15.25 -22.36
CA GLU A 180 62.60 -15.28 -23.55
C GLU A 180 63.30 -15.97 -24.74
N ASP A 181 64.56 -15.61 -24.99
CA ASP A 181 65.38 -16.26 -26.02
C ASP A 181 65.60 -17.75 -25.73
N ALA A 182 65.85 -18.12 -24.47
CA ALA A 182 66.01 -19.51 -24.07
C ALA A 182 64.71 -20.32 -24.23
N LEU A 183 63.55 -19.74 -23.92
CA LEU A 183 62.24 -20.39 -24.09
C LEU A 183 61.92 -20.63 -25.56
N THR A 184 62.16 -19.65 -26.43
CA THR A 184 61.93 -19.82 -27.88
C THR A 184 62.89 -20.84 -28.49
N ALA A 185 64.16 -20.87 -28.04
CA ALA A 185 65.13 -21.88 -28.46
C ALA A 185 64.74 -23.29 -27.99
N LEU A 186 64.25 -23.43 -26.76
CA LEU A 186 63.74 -24.70 -26.23
C LEU A 186 62.54 -25.20 -27.04
N GLU A 187 61.57 -24.34 -27.34
CA GLU A 187 60.39 -24.69 -28.14
C GLU A 187 60.79 -25.17 -29.54
N GLN A 188 61.78 -24.53 -30.16
CA GLN A 188 62.31 -24.97 -31.46
C GLN A 188 63.04 -26.31 -31.37
N ALA A 189 63.81 -26.55 -30.30
CA ALA A 189 64.50 -27.81 -30.06
C ALA A 189 63.51 -28.96 -29.82
N GLU A 190 62.47 -28.75 -29.02
CA GLU A 190 61.40 -29.72 -28.78
C GLU A 190 60.66 -30.07 -30.07
N LYS A 191 60.30 -29.06 -30.89
CA LYS A 191 59.70 -29.31 -32.22
C LYS A 191 60.61 -30.13 -33.13
N ARG A 192 61.93 -29.91 -33.09
CA ARG A 192 62.90 -30.73 -33.85
C ARG A 192 62.98 -32.16 -33.33
N SER A 193 63.04 -32.36 -32.00
CA SER A 193 63.06 -33.70 -31.40
C SER A 193 61.78 -34.48 -31.73
N ALA A 194 60.61 -33.86 -31.58
CA ALA A 194 59.34 -34.48 -31.89
C ALA A 194 59.23 -34.93 -33.37
N ARG A 195 59.80 -34.15 -34.30
CA ARG A 195 59.90 -34.53 -35.73
C ARG A 195 60.83 -35.72 -35.94
N LEU A 196 61.99 -35.75 -35.30
CA LEU A 196 62.94 -36.85 -35.41
C LEU A 196 62.38 -38.16 -34.81
N GLU A 197 61.77 -38.08 -33.64
CA GLU A 197 61.09 -39.21 -33.01
C GLU A 197 59.97 -39.75 -33.90
N ARG A 198 59.20 -38.87 -34.56
CA ARG A 198 58.19 -39.27 -35.54
C ARG A 198 58.82 -40.05 -36.69
N THR A 199 59.87 -39.52 -37.32
CA THR A 199 60.50 -40.18 -38.47
C THR A 199 61.09 -41.53 -38.08
N MET A 200 61.72 -41.64 -36.91
CA MET A 200 62.27 -42.90 -36.42
C MET A 200 61.18 -43.94 -36.17
N LYS A 201 60.08 -43.55 -35.51
CA LYS A 201 58.94 -44.46 -35.28
C LYS A 201 58.25 -44.84 -36.59
N MET A 202 58.05 -43.90 -37.51
CA MET A 202 57.51 -44.16 -38.86
C MET A 202 58.37 -45.17 -39.61
N GLU A 203 59.69 -44.99 -39.62
CA GLU A 203 60.61 -45.91 -40.30
C GLU A 203 60.60 -47.30 -39.66
N LYS A 204 60.65 -47.38 -38.33
CA LYS A 204 60.58 -48.66 -37.60
C LYS A 204 59.29 -49.43 -37.91
N VAL A 205 58.16 -48.73 -37.95
CA VAL A 205 56.84 -49.32 -38.23
C VAL A 205 56.73 -49.77 -39.68
N LEU A 206 57.29 -49.01 -40.63
CA LEU A 206 57.25 -49.33 -42.06
C LEU A 206 58.34 -50.30 -42.53
N ALA A 207 59.38 -50.55 -41.74
CA ALA A 207 60.51 -51.42 -42.09
C ALA A 207 60.12 -52.83 -42.60
N PRO A 208 59.06 -53.50 -42.10
CA PRO A 208 58.66 -54.83 -42.58
C PRO A 208 57.96 -54.84 -43.95
N LEU A 209 57.56 -53.69 -44.50
CA LEU A 209 56.81 -53.59 -45.76
C LEU A 209 57.70 -53.16 -46.92
N THR A 210 57.53 -53.77 -48.10
CA THR A 210 58.31 -53.46 -49.31
C THR A 210 57.42 -53.04 -50.48
N GLY A 211 57.84 -52.01 -51.21
CA GLY A 211 57.16 -51.53 -52.42
C GLY A 211 55.87 -50.73 -52.16
N ARG A 212 54.85 -50.96 -52.99
CA ARG A 212 53.62 -50.14 -53.05
C ARG A 212 52.79 -50.16 -51.76
N THR A 213 52.81 -51.26 -51.00
CA THR A 213 52.11 -51.36 -49.71
C THR A 213 52.71 -50.44 -48.66
N ARG A 214 54.03 -50.19 -48.71
CA ARG A 214 54.72 -49.24 -47.83
C ARG A 214 54.30 -47.80 -48.12
N GLU A 215 54.18 -47.42 -49.39
CA GLU A 215 53.79 -46.06 -49.79
C GLU A 215 52.34 -45.73 -49.40
N VAL A 216 51.41 -46.66 -49.63
CA VAL A 216 50.01 -46.49 -49.21
C VAL A 216 49.90 -46.42 -47.68
N MET A 217 50.65 -47.28 -46.97
CA MET A 217 50.67 -47.26 -45.51
C MET A 217 51.32 -45.99 -44.95
N GLU A 218 52.37 -45.47 -45.58
CA GLU A 218 52.99 -44.18 -45.23
C GLU A 218 52.01 -43.02 -45.40
N ALA A 219 51.20 -43.01 -46.47
CA ALA A 219 50.19 -41.99 -46.70
C ALA A 219 49.09 -42.00 -45.62
N ILE A 220 48.67 -43.18 -45.15
CA ILE A 220 47.67 -43.32 -44.07
C ILE A 220 48.28 -42.88 -42.73
N LEU A 221 49.51 -43.33 -42.42
CA LEU A 221 50.17 -43.04 -41.15
C LEU A 221 50.70 -41.61 -41.03
N LYS A 222 50.86 -40.87 -42.14
CA LYS A 222 51.24 -39.45 -42.13
C LYS A 222 50.29 -38.57 -41.30
N ASN A 223 49.02 -38.93 -41.17
CA ASN A 223 48.02 -38.16 -40.41
C ASN A 223 47.77 -38.68 -38.98
N VAL A 224 48.50 -39.70 -38.53
CA VAL A 224 48.31 -40.31 -37.19
C VAL A 224 49.38 -39.80 -36.22
N ASP A 225 49.03 -39.59 -34.95
CA ASP A 225 49.96 -39.12 -33.93
C ASP A 225 51.10 -40.11 -33.64
N THR A 226 52.27 -39.59 -33.24
CA THR A 226 53.49 -40.40 -33.03
C THR A 226 53.40 -41.52 -31.98
N PRO A 227 52.62 -41.44 -30.87
CA PRO A 227 52.49 -42.56 -29.95
C PRO A 227 51.55 -43.66 -30.47
N LEU A 228 50.55 -43.30 -31.29
CA LEU A 228 49.49 -44.21 -31.77
C LEU A 228 49.86 -44.91 -33.09
N LEU A 229 51.06 -44.63 -33.59
CA LEU A 229 51.51 -45.07 -34.91
C LEU A 229 51.64 -46.60 -35.03
N GLU A 230 52.07 -47.28 -33.97
CA GLU A 230 52.19 -48.74 -33.93
C GLU A 230 50.81 -49.42 -33.92
N ASP A 231 49.82 -48.83 -33.25
CA ASP A 231 48.46 -49.38 -33.15
C ASP A 231 47.66 -49.16 -34.43
N ALA A 232 47.80 -47.97 -35.03
CA ALA A 232 47.26 -47.70 -36.36
C ALA A 232 47.86 -48.66 -37.39
N TYR A 233 49.17 -48.95 -37.31
CA TYR A 233 49.81 -49.92 -38.19
C TYR A 233 49.16 -51.29 -38.14
N LYS A 234 49.01 -51.85 -36.94
CA LYS A 234 48.37 -53.16 -36.75
C LYS A 234 46.95 -53.21 -37.31
N THR A 235 46.20 -52.13 -37.19
CA THR A 235 44.81 -52.05 -37.66
C THR A 235 44.72 -52.01 -39.18
N TYR A 236 45.53 -51.17 -39.85
CA TYR A 236 45.39 -50.93 -41.29
C TYR A 236 46.18 -51.92 -42.16
N VAL A 237 47.25 -52.54 -41.64
CA VAL A 237 48.10 -53.49 -42.41
C VAL A 237 47.30 -54.63 -43.04
N GLY A 238 46.36 -55.23 -42.30
CA GLY A 238 45.54 -56.32 -42.83
C GLY A 238 44.65 -55.90 -44.01
N ARG A 239 44.11 -54.66 -43.96
CA ARG A 239 43.31 -54.11 -45.07
C ARG A 239 44.20 -53.76 -46.26
N VAL A 240 45.32 -53.08 -46.03
CA VAL A 240 46.25 -52.65 -47.09
C VAL A 240 46.85 -53.85 -47.83
N LEU A 241 47.23 -54.92 -47.11
CA LEU A 241 47.73 -56.15 -47.74
C LEU A 241 46.67 -56.81 -48.63
N LYS A 242 45.42 -56.87 -48.17
CA LYS A 242 44.31 -57.49 -48.91
C LYS A 242 43.95 -56.69 -50.17
N GLU A 243 43.95 -55.36 -50.10
CA GLU A 243 43.67 -54.51 -51.26
C GLU A 243 44.78 -54.50 -52.31
N THR A 244 46.02 -54.90 -51.96
CA THR A 244 47.06 -55.16 -52.96
C THR A 244 46.98 -56.54 -53.64
N SER A 245 46.15 -57.47 -53.16
CA SER A 245 46.08 -58.85 -53.69
C SER A 245 44.86 -59.18 -54.55
N GLU A 246 43.85 -58.32 -54.60
CA GLU A 246 42.67 -58.48 -55.45
C GLU A 246 42.45 -57.19 -56.24
N GLU A 247 42.70 -57.22 -57.56
CA GLU A 247 42.40 -56.10 -58.46
C GLU A 247 40.96 -56.19 -59.01
N VAL A 248 40.35 -54.99 -59.06
CA VAL A 248 39.18 -54.54 -59.84
C VAL A 248 37.79 -54.81 -59.23
N GLN A 249 37.18 -53.74 -58.70
CA GLN A 249 35.95 -53.17 -59.28
C GLN A 249 35.62 -51.76 -58.75
N GLN A 250 34.95 -51.02 -59.63
CA GLN A 250 34.70 -49.57 -59.64
C GLN A 250 33.76 -49.08 -58.52
N THR A 251 33.87 -47.80 -58.16
CA THR A 251 32.84 -46.73 -58.36
C THR A 251 33.31 -45.46 -57.63
N SER A 252 33.48 -44.33 -58.34
CA SER A 252 32.68 -43.10 -58.19
C SER A 252 31.95 -42.99 -56.85
N GLU A 253 32.15 -41.95 -56.04
CA GLU A 253 31.44 -40.67 -56.22
C GLU A 253 32.02 -39.54 -55.34
N LYS A 254 31.44 -38.37 -55.54
CA LYS A 254 31.87 -37.01 -55.20
C LYS A 254 31.90 -36.68 -53.70
N GLU A 255 32.61 -35.57 -53.47
CA GLU A 255 32.65 -34.71 -52.30
C GLU A 255 31.27 -34.47 -51.65
N ASP A 256 31.23 -34.43 -50.31
CA ASP A 256 30.75 -33.22 -49.63
C ASP A 256 31.26 -33.11 -48.17
N LYS A 257 31.98 -32.00 -47.97
CA LYS A 257 31.96 -31.07 -46.84
C LYS A 257 31.56 -31.54 -45.43
N VAL A 258 32.52 -31.29 -44.52
CA VAL A 258 32.45 -30.83 -43.12
C VAL A 258 31.77 -31.71 -42.06
N LEU A 259 32.50 -31.93 -40.95
CA LEU A 259 32.17 -31.40 -39.63
C LEU A 259 33.37 -31.60 -38.69
N ALA A 260 33.86 -30.49 -38.12
CA ALA A 260 34.82 -30.47 -37.02
C ALA A 260 34.04 -30.40 -35.70
N GLU A 261 34.34 -31.31 -34.79
CA GLU A 261 33.81 -31.38 -33.43
C GLU A 261 34.89 -30.95 -32.43
N GLY A 262 34.45 -30.31 -31.34
CA GLY A 262 35.05 -30.50 -30.02
C GLY A 262 36.33 -29.69 -29.70
N VAL A 263 36.22 -28.46 -29.18
CA VAL A 263 36.16 -28.16 -27.73
C VAL A 263 37.48 -28.39 -26.99
N LYS A 264 38.09 -27.30 -26.49
CA LYS A 264 38.42 -27.08 -25.06
C LYS A 264 39.04 -25.70 -24.76
N THR A 265 38.24 -24.88 -24.08
CA THR A 265 38.56 -24.14 -22.84
C THR A 265 39.85 -23.32 -22.76
N THR A 266 39.73 -22.01 -22.98
CA THR A 266 40.58 -20.99 -22.35
C THR A 266 39.77 -20.29 -21.25
N LYS A 267 40.17 -20.50 -20.00
CA LYS A 267 39.68 -19.72 -18.85
C LYS A 267 40.16 -18.27 -19.00
N LYS A 268 39.25 -17.34 -19.29
CA LYS A 268 39.44 -15.90 -19.04
C LYS A 268 39.01 -15.61 -17.61
N VAL A 269 39.94 -15.09 -16.81
CA VAL A 269 39.66 -14.52 -15.50
C VAL A 269 38.96 -13.18 -15.72
N SER A 270 37.71 -13.08 -15.28
CA SER A 270 36.93 -11.83 -15.26
C SER A 270 37.28 -11.07 -13.98
N GLY A 271 38.10 -10.03 -14.07
CA GLY A 271 38.25 -9.04 -13.01
C GLY A 271 37.00 -8.15 -12.96
N VAL A 272 36.27 -8.18 -11.86
CA VAL A 272 35.21 -7.22 -11.56
C VAL A 272 35.87 -5.96 -11.02
N THR A 273 35.89 -4.88 -11.79
CA THR A 273 36.12 -3.53 -11.28
C THR A 273 34.86 -3.06 -10.58
N LYS A 274 34.93 -2.80 -9.27
CA LYS A 274 33.88 -2.09 -8.54
C LYS A 274 33.96 -0.61 -8.90
N THR A 275 33.17 -0.18 -9.87
CA THR A 275 32.84 1.23 -10.08
C THR A 275 31.49 1.46 -9.41
N GLY A 276 31.48 2.30 -8.38
CA GLY A 276 30.32 2.52 -7.51
C GLY A 276 29.24 3.38 -8.16
N ASP A 277 28.49 2.79 -9.09
CA ASP A 277 27.17 3.30 -9.51
C ASP A 277 26.20 2.10 -9.59
N ASP A 278 25.50 1.84 -8.49
CA ASP A 278 24.45 0.81 -8.39
C ASP A 278 23.15 1.35 -9.00
N THR A 279 22.98 1.11 -10.30
CA THR A 279 21.72 1.37 -11.02
C THR A 279 20.53 0.56 -10.49
N THR A 280 20.79 -0.52 -9.76
CA THR A 280 19.78 -1.34 -9.07
C THR A 280 19.15 -0.61 -7.89
N ARG A 281 19.89 0.26 -7.20
CA ARG A 281 19.41 0.98 -6.02
C ARG A 281 18.45 2.12 -6.40
N ILE A 282 18.66 2.73 -7.56
CA ILE A 282 17.76 3.76 -8.12
C ILE A 282 16.40 3.15 -8.51
N VAL A 283 16.37 1.90 -8.99
CA VAL A 283 15.13 1.19 -9.33
C VAL A 283 14.38 0.72 -8.08
N GLU A 284 15.08 0.33 -7.02
CA GLU A 284 14.45 0.00 -5.73
C GLU A 284 13.89 1.25 -5.03
N GLU A 285 14.61 2.37 -5.07
CA GLU A 285 14.17 3.64 -4.47
C GLU A 285 12.97 4.25 -5.23
N SER A 286 12.97 4.20 -6.56
CA SER A 286 11.81 4.63 -7.37
C SER A 286 10.62 3.66 -7.32
N ALA A 287 10.83 2.39 -6.95
CA ALA A 287 9.75 1.45 -6.65
C ALA A 287 9.16 1.67 -5.25
N GLN A 288 9.96 2.12 -4.28
CA GLN A 288 9.49 2.52 -2.95
C GLN A 288 8.73 3.85 -2.99
N ASP A 289 9.21 4.85 -3.73
CA ASP A 289 8.50 6.11 -3.95
C ASP A 289 7.14 5.90 -4.66
N ALA A 290 7.05 4.91 -5.55
CA ALA A 290 5.80 4.55 -6.23
C ALA A 290 4.82 3.75 -5.34
N GLN A 291 5.28 3.13 -4.25
CA GLN A 291 4.43 2.50 -3.25
C GLN A 291 3.93 3.50 -2.20
N ASP A 292 4.75 4.48 -1.82
CA ASP A 292 4.36 5.54 -0.88
C ASP A 292 3.37 6.54 -1.50
N ALA A 293 3.39 6.74 -2.81
CA ALA A 293 2.39 7.54 -3.53
C ALA A 293 1.01 6.85 -3.66
N LYS A 294 0.88 5.56 -3.34
CA LYS A 294 -0.42 4.83 -3.32
C LYS A 294 -1.02 4.67 -1.93
N GLY A 295 -0.36 5.18 -0.88
CA GLY A 295 -0.81 5.11 0.51
C GLY A 295 -1.83 6.18 0.92
N VAL A 296 -2.14 7.18 0.09
CA VAL A 296 -3.14 8.20 0.39
C VAL A 296 -4.49 7.81 -0.23
N GLN A 297 -5.05 6.68 0.22
CA GLN A 297 -6.50 6.48 0.11
C GLN A 297 -7.17 7.29 1.22
N SER A 298 -8.01 8.24 0.79
CA SER A 298 -8.82 9.13 1.61
C SER A 298 -9.45 8.40 2.80
N VAL A 299 -9.05 8.77 4.02
CA VAL A 299 -9.53 8.24 5.30
C VAL A 299 -10.91 8.81 5.68
N LEU A 300 -11.68 9.33 4.73
CA LEU A 300 -13.02 9.86 5.00
C LEU A 300 -14.04 8.77 4.72
N SER A 301 -14.71 8.31 5.76
CA SER A 301 -15.86 7.42 5.64
C SER A 301 -16.96 8.09 4.81
N GLU A 302 -17.78 7.32 4.09
CA GLU A 302 -18.93 7.87 3.33
C GLU A 302 -19.86 8.75 4.19
N SER A 303 -19.89 8.49 5.50
CA SER A 303 -20.65 9.28 6.46
C SER A 303 -20.07 10.68 6.69
N GLU A 304 -18.75 10.83 6.66
CA GLU A 304 -18.06 12.12 6.82
C GLU A 304 -18.12 12.94 5.53
N LEU A 305 -18.07 12.27 4.36
CA LEU A 305 -18.30 12.93 3.07
C LEU A 305 -19.70 13.53 2.98
N LYS A 306 -20.74 12.79 3.40
CA LYS A 306 -22.12 13.32 3.41
C LYS A 306 -22.29 14.50 4.37
N ARG A 307 -21.60 14.49 5.51
CA ARG A 307 -21.62 15.61 6.46
C ARG A 307 -20.93 16.84 5.89
N LEU A 308 -19.78 16.68 5.24
CA LEU A 308 -19.09 17.78 4.58
C LEU A 308 -19.89 18.34 3.41
N GLN A 309 -20.60 17.49 2.66
CA GLN A 309 -21.45 17.92 1.55
C GLN A 309 -22.65 18.75 2.06
N ALA A 310 -23.28 18.31 3.16
CA ALA A 310 -24.34 19.06 3.82
C ALA A 310 -23.86 20.41 4.39
N ILE A 311 -22.63 20.48 4.91
CA ILE A 311 -22.02 21.72 5.39
C ILE A 311 -21.64 22.65 4.23
N ALA A 312 -21.24 22.08 3.08
CA ALA A 312 -20.89 22.82 1.86
C ALA A 312 -22.12 23.25 1.03
N GLY A 313 -23.33 22.84 1.41
CA GLY A 313 -24.57 23.22 0.72
C GLY A 313 -24.74 22.59 -0.68
N ILE A 314 -24.16 21.41 -0.91
CA ILE A 314 -24.30 20.61 -2.14
C ILE A 314 -25.14 19.35 -1.86
#